data_AF-M0ND22-F1
#
_entry.id   AF-M0ND22-F1
#
_cell.length_a   1.000
_cell.length_b   1.000
_cell.length_c   1.000
_cell.angle_alpha   90.00
_cell.angle_beta   90.00
_cell.angle_gamma   90.00
#
_symmetry.space_group_name_H-M   'P 1'
#
loop_
_entity.id
_entity.type
_entity.pdbx_description
1 polymer ?
#
loop_
_entity_poly.entity_id
_entity_poly.type
_entity_poly.pdbx_seq_one_letter_code
_entity_poly.pdbx_strand_id
1 'polypeptide(L)'
;MPYLDDNYTKPVLDSLNDVHQQTGHGWPRIFRDWIDIVFASLQRDDDSHGGMVDRYESDFGEETTQTAFRAYSEGFANLLAAMEKTDADVLGCLYQEYGAPSEENGQHFTPPPAARLLGGMSIPSSEEIENTTPDDPLTIHDPTCGSGGLLVGAGQQLEEIAESPYAALFFGQDIDSRCAKMTAINFAIRGLPGFAIHGDSLKADPMAAWKVMPSKGLMDAPIQECEPPQFLSTSGDEAPGGSSPPTAADGADEAGERNVQVDVDVDLDTQQAQFAAFTDGQGGADQ
;
A
#
# COMPACT_ATOMS: atom_id res chain seq x y z
N MET A 1 1.11 -13.62 18.78
CA MET A 1 2.19 -12.89 18.07
C MET A 1 3.02 -12.09 19.07
N PRO A 2 4.34 -11.87 18.89
CA PRO A 2 5.17 -11.22 19.91
C PRO A 2 4.86 -9.74 20.20
N TYR A 3 4.16 -9.05 19.29
CA TYR A 3 3.94 -7.59 19.38
C TYR A 3 2.47 -7.17 19.53
N LEU A 4 1.53 -8.10 19.38
CA LEU A 4 0.09 -7.86 19.51
C LEU A 4 -0.50 -8.95 20.39
N ASP A 5 -1.31 -8.53 21.39
CA ASP A 5 -2.06 -9.45 22.22
C ASP A 5 -3.02 -10.26 21.33
N ASP A 6 -3.00 -11.58 21.52
CA ASP A 6 -3.85 -12.51 20.78
C ASP A 6 -5.34 -12.17 20.95
N ASN A 7 -5.74 -11.47 22.00
CA ASN A 7 -7.10 -10.95 22.16
C ASN A 7 -7.58 -10.06 20.99
N TYR A 8 -6.67 -9.40 20.27
CA TYR A 8 -7.01 -8.54 19.13
C TYR A 8 -6.91 -9.26 17.78
N THR A 9 -6.03 -10.25 17.65
CA THR A 9 -5.85 -11.00 16.39
C THR A 9 -6.74 -12.23 16.29
N LYS A 10 -7.05 -12.87 17.43
CA LYS A 10 -7.85 -14.09 17.50
C LYS A 10 -9.24 -13.95 16.90
N PRO A 11 -10.02 -12.89 17.15
CA PRO A 11 -11.35 -12.75 16.53
C PRO A 11 -11.29 -12.72 15.00
N VAL A 12 -10.25 -12.07 14.42
CA VAL A 12 -10.03 -12.07 12.97
C VAL A 12 -9.72 -13.47 12.48
N LEU A 13 -8.81 -14.17 13.15
CA LEU A 13 -8.37 -15.51 12.78
C LEU A 13 -9.49 -16.55 12.93
N ASP A 14 -10.32 -16.45 13.97
CA ASP A 14 -11.44 -17.37 14.19
C ASP A 14 -12.44 -17.26 13.02
N SER A 15 -12.76 -16.04 12.56
CA SER A 15 -13.58 -15.83 11.35
C SER A 15 -12.95 -16.45 10.10
N LEU A 16 -11.65 -16.25 9.86
CA LEU A 16 -10.97 -16.82 8.69
C LEU A 16 -10.81 -18.35 8.77
N ASN A 17 -10.67 -18.91 9.97
CA ASN A 17 -10.59 -20.35 10.19
C ASN A 17 -11.90 -21.04 9.81
N ASP A 18 -13.05 -20.40 9.99
CA ASP A 18 -14.32 -20.96 9.53
C ASP A 18 -14.34 -21.17 8.01
N VAL A 19 -13.72 -20.27 7.24
CA VAL A 19 -13.57 -20.44 5.78
C VAL A 19 -12.59 -21.56 5.46
N HIS A 20 -11.48 -21.65 6.20
CA HIS A 20 -10.52 -22.75 6.07
C HIS A 20 -11.19 -24.11 6.25
N GLN A 21 -12.03 -24.28 7.29
CA GLN A 21 -12.73 -25.54 7.55
C GLN A 21 -13.75 -25.91 6.47
N GLN A 22 -14.43 -24.91 5.89
CA GLN A 22 -15.47 -25.13 4.89
C GLN A 22 -14.91 -25.42 3.49
N THR A 23 -13.83 -24.74 3.11
CA THR A 23 -13.26 -24.81 1.76
C THR A 23 -12.08 -25.78 1.64
N GLY A 24 -11.43 -26.12 2.76
CA GLY A 24 -10.18 -26.87 2.80
C GLY A 24 -8.97 -26.12 2.22
N HIS A 25 -9.12 -24.83 1.88
CA HIS A 25 -8.02 -24.01 1.36
C HIS A 25 -7.00 -23.69 2.45
N GLY A 26 -5.70 -23.78 2.13
CA GLY A 26 -4.64 -23.39 3.08
C GLY A 26 -4.64 -21.90 3.42
N TRP A 27 -4.05 -21.55 4.57
CA TRP A 27 -4.00 -20.17 5.08
C TRP A 27 -3.51 -19.11 4.07
N PRO A 28 -2.44 -19.32 3.28
CA PRO A 28 -2.02 -18.33 2.28
C PRO A 28 -3.08 -18.03 1.23
N ARG A 29 -3.90 -19.04 0.87
CA ARG A 29 -5.01 -18.89 -0.07
C ARG A 29 -6.17 -18.14 0.56
N ILE A 30 -6.54 -18.48 1.79
CA ILE A 30 -7.61 -17.80 2.56
C ILE A 30 -7.27 -16.31 2.76
N PHE A 31 -6.04 -16.01 3.17
CA PHE A 31 -5.59 -14.62 3.34
C PHE A 31 -5.60 -13.85 2.04
N ARG A 32 -5.08 -14.41 0.95
CA ARG A 32 -5.09 -13.75 -0.35
C ARG A 32 -6.52 -13.42 -0.79
N ASP A 33 -7.42 -14.42 -0.74
CA ASP A 33 -8.81 -14.22 -1.15
C ASP A 33 -9.50 -13.19 -0.24
N TRP A 34 -9.23 -13.20 1.07
CA TRP A 34 -9.75 -12.19 2.00
C TRP A 34 -9.28 -10.77 1.67
N ILE A 35 -7.98 -10.58 1.40
CA ILE A 35 -7.44 -9.28 0.97
C ILE A 35 -8.11 -8.82 -0.32
N ASP A 36 -8.23 -9.70 -1.32
CA ASP A 36 -8.84 -9.36 -2.61
C ASP A 36 -10.31 -8.96 -2.45
N ILE A 37 -11.07 -9.67 -1.60
CA ILE A 37 -12.48 -9.35 -1.29
C ILE A 37 -12.58 -7.99 -0.61
N VAL A 38 -11.84 -7.76 0.48
CA VAL A 38 -11.85 -6.48 1.21
C VAL A 38 -11.45 -5.33 0.30
N PHE A 39 -10.40 -5.53 -0.49
CA PHE A 39 -9.88 -4.53 -1.42
C PHE A 39 -10.89 -4.16 -2.50
N ALA A 40 -11.54 -5.14 -3.13
CA ALA A 40 -12.60 -4.89 -4.12
C ALA A 40 -13.80 -4.17 -3.49
N SER A 41 -14.20 -4.54 -2.26
CA SER A 41 -15.28 -3.86 -1.54
C SER A 41 -14.96 -2.39 -1.25
N LEU A 42 -13.72 -2.06 -0.85
CA LEU A 42 -13.29 -0.69 -0.59
C LEU A 42 -13.14 0.16 -1.86
N GLN A 43 -12.96 -0.47 -3.02
CA GLN A 43 -13.03 0.21 -4.32
C GLN A 43 -14.46 0.36 -4.86
N ARG A 44 -15.42 -0.38 -4.31
CA ARG A 44 -16.75 -0.61 -4.91
C ARG A 44 -16.69 -1.23 -6.30
N ASP A 45 -15.72 -2.12 -6.50
CA ASP A 45 -15.59 -2.89 -7.73
C ASP A 45 -16.50 -4.13 -7.63
N ASP A 46 -17.78 -3.92 -7.93
CA ASP A 46 -18.81 -4.96 -7.91
C ASP A 46 -18.54 -6.08 -8.92
N ASP A 47 -17.83 -5.79 -10.02
CA ASP A 47 -17.48 -6.77 -11.05
C ASP A 47 -16.40 -7.72 -10.55
N SER A 48 -15.30 -7.20 -9.98
CA SER A 48 -14.26 -8.04 -9.37
C SER A 48 -14.80 -8.81 -8.16
N HIS A 49 -15.60 -8.16 -7.32
CA HIS A 49 -16.24 -8.80 -6.17
C HIS A 49 -17.18 -9.94 -6.61
N GLY A 50 -18.06 -9.67 -7.58
CA GLY A 50 -18.96 -10.67 -8.16
C GLY A 50 -18.21 -11.85 -8.77
N GLY A 51 -17.13 -11.60 -9.52
CA GLY A 51 -16.28 -12.65 -10.08
C GLY A 51 -15.59 -13.53 -9.04
N MET A 52 -15.36 -13.03 -7.81
CA MET A 52 -14.89 -13.86 -6.68
C MET A 52 -16.03 -14.70 -6.09
N VAL A 53 -17.23 -14.15 -5.97
CA VAL A 53 -18.44 -14.88 -5.52
C VAL A 53 -18.74 -16.03 -6.48
N ASP A 54 -18.83 -15.77 -7.78
CA ASP A 54 -19.12 -16.77 -8.82
C ASP A 54 -18.11 -17.93 -8.80
N ARG A 55 -16.82 -17.61 -8.57
CA ARG A 55 -15.76 -18.61 -8.44
C ARG A 55 -15.99 -19.51 -7.23
N TYR A 56 -16.31 -18.93 -6.07
CA TYR A 56 -16.62 -19.70 -4.86
C TYR A 56 -17.87 -20.56 -5.04
N GLU A 57 -18.93 -20.03 -5.66
CA GLU A 57 -20.15 -20.80 -5.93
C GLU A 57 -19.89 -21.98 -6.88
N SER A 58 -19.06 -21.78 -7.90
CA SER A 58 -18.65 -22.86 -8.81
C SER A 58 -17.85 -23.94 -8.08
N ASP A 59 -16.95 -23.56 -7.18
CA ASP A 59 -16.04 -24.49 -6.49
C ASP A 59 -16.71 -25.21 -5.30
N PHE A 60 -17.62 -24.54 -4.58
CA PHE A 60 -18.13 -25.01 -3.28
C PHE A 60 -19.66 -25.00 -3.13
N GLY A 61 -20.39 -24.43 -4.09
CA GLY A 61 -21.84 -24.24 -4.02
C GLY A 61 -22.28 -23.03 -3.20
N GLU A 62 -23.51 -22.59 -3.44
CA GLU A 62 -24.11 -21.35 -2.91
C GLU A 62 -24.08 -21.25 -1.37
N GLU A 63 -24.41 -22.33 -0.66
CA GLU A 63 -24.47 -22.34 0.82
C GLU A 63 -23.08 -22.10 1.45
N THR A 64 -22.05 -22.77 0.90
CA THR A 64 -20.66 -22.60 1.35
C THR A 64 -20.15 -21.20 1.02
N THR A 65 -20.47 -20.69 -0.17
CA THR A 65 -20.10 -19.33 -0.58
C THR A 65 -20.69 -18.27 0.34
N GLN A 66 -21.99 -18.36 0.64
CA GLN A 66 -22.64 -17.42 1.53
C GLN A 66 -22.00 -17.41 2.93
N THR A 67 -21.67 -18.58 3.44
CA THR A 67 -21.05 -18.71 4.76
C THR A 67 -19.61 -18.19 4.76
N ALA A 68 -18.83 -18.49 3.71
CA ALA A 68 -17.47 -17.99 3.54
C ALA A 68 -17.41 -16.46 3.44
N PHE A 69 -18.27 -15.84 2.62
CA PHE A 69 -18.29 -14.37 2.45
C PHE A 69 -18.80 -13.65 3.69
N ARG A 70 -19.71 -14.26 4.46
CA ARG A 70 -20.07 -13.75 5.79
C ARG A 70 -18.86 -13.76 6.72
N ALA A 71 -18.13 -14.87 6.79
CA ALA A 71 -16.96 -15.00 7.63
C ALA A 71 -15.83 -14.01 7.21
N TYR A 72 -15.60 -13.80 5.91
CA TYR A 72 -14.69 -12.77 5.41
C TYR A 72 -15.10 -11.35 5.84
N SER A 73 -16.41 -11.05 5.77
CA SER A 73 -16.96 -9.76 6.22
C SER A 73 -16.80 -9.56 7.73
N GLU A 74 -17.08 -10.59 8.52
CA GLU A 74 -16.87 -10.60 9.98
C GLU A 74 -15.39 -10.43 10.34
N GLY A 75 -14.50 -11.12 9.61
CA GLY A 75 -13.05 -10.95 9.75
C GLY A 75 -12.61 -9.51 9.50
N PHE A 76 -13.17 -8.85 8.48
CA PHE A 76 -12.89 -7.43 8.21
C PHE A 76 -13.42 -6.52 9.33
N ALA A 77 -14.62 -6.75 9.83
CA ALA A 77 -15.15 -5.98 10.98
C ALA A 77 -14.28 -6.15 12.23
N ASN A 78 -13.81 -7.37 12.50
CA ASN A 78 -12.89 -7.66 13.60
C ASN A 78 -11.52 -6.99 13.40
N LEU A 79 -11.04 -6.91 12.15
CA LEU A 79 -9.80 -6.18 11.82
C LEU A 79 -9.94 -4.69 12.16
N LEU A 80 -11.05 -4.06 11.73
CA LEU A 80 -11.32 -2.65 12.04
C LEU A 80 -11.34 -2.41 13.55
N ALA A 81 -12.03 -3.26 14.31
CA ALA A 81 -12.09 -3.17 15.77
C ALA A 81 -10.71 -3.35 16.42
N ALA A 82 -9.90 -4.29 15.93
CA ALA A 82 -8.55 -4.53 16.43
C ALA A 82 -7.63 -3.33 16.16
N MET A 83 -7.68 -2.76 14.94
CA MET A 83 -6.89 -1.59 14.57
C MET A 83 -7.30 -0.35 15.36
N GLU A 84 -8.60 -0.13 15.59
CA GLU A 84 -9.10 0.96 16.44
C GLU A 84 -8.57 0.85 17.88
N LYS A 85 -8.47 -0.37 18.43
CA LYS A 85 -8.02 -0.57 19.82
C LYS A 85 -6.52 -0.54 20.00
N THR A 86 -5.78 -1.06 19.02
CA THR A 86 -4.33 -1.24 19.13
C THR A 86 -3.56 -0.08 18.53
N ASP A 87 -4.20 0.67 17.63
CA ASP A 87 -3.54 1.63 16.77
C ASP A 87 -2.26 1.01 16.15
N ALA A 88 -2.37 -0.19 15.59
CA ALA A 88 -1.25 -0.90 14.96
C ALA A 88 -1.62 -1.38 13.56
N ASP A 89 -0.61 -1.78 12.77
CA ASP A 89 -0.80 -2.55 11.54
C ASP A 89 -1.08 -4.03 11.89
N VAL A 90 -2.32 -4.30 12.29
CA VAL A 90 -2.80 -5.65 12.61
C VAL A 90 -2.80 -6.53 11.36
N LEU A 91 -3.08 -5.95 10.20
CA LEU A 91 -3.15 -6.66 8.92
C LEU A 91 -1.79 -7.25 8.52
N GLY A 92 -0.73 -6.44 8.59
CA GLY A 92 0.64 -6.89 8.33
C GLY A 92 1.14 -7.93 9.31
N CYS A 93 0.71 -7.86 10.57
CA CYS A 93 1.02 -8.88 11.57
C CYS A 93 0.36 -10.22 11.25
N LEU A 94 -0.93 -10.21 10.87
CA LEU A 94 -1.67 -11.40 10.43
C LEU A 94 -1.08 -12.00 9.15
N TYR A 95 -0.70 -11.17 8.19
CA TYR A 95 -0.09 -11.62 6.94
C TYR A 95 1.23 -12.35 7.17
N GLN A 96 2.13 -11.79 7.98
CA GLN A 96 3.43 -12.45 8.24
C GLN A 96 3.29 -13.83 8.87
N GLU A 97 2.33 -14.00 9.78
CA GLU A 97 2.15 -15.26 10.51
C GLU A 97 1.38 -16.31 9.70
N TYR A 98 0.41 -15.89 8.89
CA TYR A 98 -0.55 -16.82 8.26
C TYR A 98 -0.73 -16.64 6.74
N GLY A 99 -0.54 -15.42 6.23
CA GLY A 99 -0.78 -15.09 4.82
C GLY A 99 0.42 -15.28 3.90
N ALA A 100 1.64 -15.16 4.44
CA ALA A 100 2.87 -15.28 3.69
C ALA A 100 3.17 -16.75 3.34
N PRO A 101 3.34 -17.09 2.04
CA PRO A 101 3.70 -18.44 1.64
C PRO A 101 5.17 -18.74 1.98
N SER A 102 5.43 -19.17 3.21
CA SER A 102 6.73 -19.64 3.75
C SER A 102 7.91 -18.64 3.72
N GLU A 103 8.97 -18.96 4.47
CA GLU A 103 10.22 -18.16 4.60
C GLU A 103 10.96 -17.90 3.27
N GLU A 104 10.53 -18.50 2.16
CA GLU A 104 11.23 -18.52 0.87
C GLU A 104 11.36 -17.14 0.20
N ASN A 105 10.47 -16.19 0.52
CA ASN A 105 10.54 -14.82 -0.01
C ASN A 105 11.39 -13.87 0.87
N GLY A 106 11.82 -14.29 2.07
CA GLY A 106 12.65 -13.49 2.97
C GLY A 106 12.06 -12.14 3.41
N GLN A 107 10.77 -11.88 3.15
CA GLN A 107 10.11 -10.62 3.46
C GLN A 107 9.66 -10.63 4.92
N HIS A 108 10.29 -9.79 5.74
CA HIS A 108 9.90 -9.54 7.13
C HIS A 108 9.39 -8.11 7.22
N PHE A 109 8.21 -7.89 7.77
CA PHE A 109 7.74 -6.51 7.96
C PHE A 109 8.27 -5.93 9.25
N THR A 110 8.35 -4.61 9.27
CA THR A 110 8.74 -3.82 10.44
C THR A 110 7.71 -4.02 11.57
N PRO A 111 8.12 -4.53 12.75
CA PRO A 111 7.21 -4.67 13.89
C PRO A 111 6.59 -3.33 14.31
N PRO A 112 5.33 -3.29 14.79
CA PRO A 112 4.63 -2.03 15.04
C PRO A 112 5.38 -1.02 15.93
N PRO A 113 6.05 -1.41 17.04
CA PRO A 113 6.82 -0.46 17.85
C PRO A 113 8.01 0.15 17.10
N ALA A 114 8.67 -0.63 16.24
CA ALA A 114 9.78 -0.15 15.42
C ALA A 114 9.28 0.73 14.28
N ALA A 115 8.14 0.38 13.68
CA ALA A 115 7.50 1.16 12.63
C ALA A 115 7.08 2.55 13.13
N ARG A 116 6.46 2.64 14.32
CA ARG A 116 6.11 3.92 14.94
C ARG A 116 7.34 4.77 15.23
N LEU A 117 8.40 4.17 15.79
CA LEU A 117 9.64 4.89 16.06
C LEU A 117 10.30 5.42 14.78
N LEU A 118 10.53 4.54 13.79
CA LEU A 118 11.23 4.90 12.56
C LEU A 118 10.40 5.84 11.70
N GLY A 119 9.09 5.59 11.58
CA GLY A 119 8.17 6.47 10.87
C GLY A 119 8.13 7.86 11.49
N GLY A 120 8.03 7.95 12.82
CA GLY A 120 8.04 9.23 13.53
C GLY A 120 9.36 10.00 13.41
N MET A 121 10.51 9.31 13.28
CA MET A 121 11.80 9.96 13.02
C MET A 121 11.90 10.57 11.62
N SER A 122 11.10 10.10 10.65
CA SER A 122 11.04 10.63 9.30
C SER A 122 10.14 11.86 9.17
N ILE A 123 9.36 12.18 10.21
CA ILE A 123 8.47 13.34 10.22
C ILE A 123 9.29 14.61 10.56
N PRO A 124 9.19 15.69 9.74
CA PRO A 124 9.91 16.93 9.97
C PRO A 124 9.38 17.70 11.20
N SER A 125 9.97 18.86 11.48
CA SER A 125 9.58 19.67 12.64
C SER A 125 8.12 20.16 12.54
N SER A 126 7.48 20.44 13.67
CA SER A 126 6.12 20.98 13.70
C SER A 126 5.98 22.29 12.90
N GLU A 127 7.01 23.13 12.87
CA GLU A 127 7.03 24.36 12.07
C GLU A 127 6.98 24.07 10.56
N GLU A 128 7.70 23.06 10.09
CA GLU A 128 7.66 22.64 8.68
C GLU A 128 6.29 22.06 8.32
N ILE A 129 5.66 21.33 9.23
CA ILE A 129 4.30 20.77 9.05
C ILE A 129 3.25 21.87 9.01
N GLU A 130 3.33 22.86 9.88
CA GLU A 130 2.42 24.03 9.90
C GLU A 130 2.48 24.84 8.60
N ASN A 131 3.60 24.79 7.88
CA ASN A 131 3.78 25.48 6.61
C ASN A 131 3.30 24.67 5.38
N THR A 132 2.87 23.41 5.57
CA THR A 132 2.31 22.59 4.48
C THR A 132 0.97 23.13 4.02
N THR A 133 0.66 22.90 2.75
CA THR A 133 -0.67 23.19 2.19
C THR A 133 -1.21 21.98 1.45
N PRO A 134 -2.52 21.88 1.20
CA PRO A 134 -3.06 20.78 0.39
C PRO A 134 -2.42 20.66 -1.01
N ASP A 135 -1.91 21.77 -1.57
CA ASP A 135 -1.23 21.80 -2.87
C ASP A 135 0.29 21.61 -2.76
N ASP A 136 0.84 21.64 -1.55
CA ASP A 136 2.26 21.43 -1.23
C ASP A 136 2.39 20.65 0.11
N PRO A 137 1.99 19.37 0.11
CA PRO A 137 2.07 18.52 1.29
C PRO A 137 3.48 17.92 1.42
N LEU A 138 3.82 17.44 2.61
CA LEU A 138 5.00 16.57 2.76
C LEU A 138 4.81 15.29 1.95
N THR A 139 5.88 14.76 1.37
CA THR A 139 5.85 13.47 0.68
C THR A 139 6.65 12.44 1.46
N ILE A 140 6.04 11.29 1.75
CA ILE A 140 6.67 10.21 2.54
C ILE A 140 6.62 8.93 1.72
N HIS A 141 7.79 8.42 1.35
CA HIS A 141 7.93 7.27 0.47
C HIS A 141 8.52 6.05 1.18
N ASP A 142 7.94 4.87 0.96
CA ASP A 142 8.53 3.57 1.29
C ASP A 142 8.52 2.68 0.03
N PRO A 143 9.69 2.44 -0.60
CA PRO A 143 9.79 1.69 -1.85
C PRO A 143 9.69 0.17 -1.65
N THR A 144 9.59 -0.33 -0.42
CA THR A 144 9.42 -1.76 -0.13
C THR A 144 8.45 -1.91 1.04
N CYS A 145 7.27 -1.32 0.86
CA CYS A 145 6.38 -0.96 1.98
C CYS A 145 5.77 -2.16 2.71
N GLY A 146 5.78 -3.37 2.12
CA GLY A 146 5.04 -4.50 2.67
C GLY A 146 3.55 -4.14 2.83
N SER A 147 3.01 -4.33 4.03
CA SER A 147 1.66 -3.87 4.38
C SER A 147 1.52 -2.35 4.59
N GLY A 148 2.59 -1.57 4.42
CA GLY A 148 2.62 -0.13 4.67
C GLY A 148 2.87 0.22 6.14
N GLY A 149 3.28 -0.75 6.97
CA GLY A 149 3.40 -0.57 8.42
C GLY A 149 4.29 0.61 8.84
N LEU A 150 5.39 0.87 8.12
CA LEU A 150 6.26 2.03 8.37
C LEU A 150 5.54 3.35 8.09
N LEU A 151 4.82 3.44 6.97
CA LEU A 151 4.04 4.62 6.59
C LEU A 151 2.86 4.84 7.55
N VAL A 152 2.25 3.76 8.04
CA VAL A 152 1.26 3.81 9.14
C VAL A 152 1.88 4.43 10.40
N GLY A 153 3.08 3.99 10.79
CA GLY A 153 3.79 4.56 11.93
C GLY A 153 4.11 6.05 11.77
N ALA A 154 4.45 6.49 10.55
CA ALA A 154 4.65 7.90 10.22
C ALA A 154 3.33 8.69 10.30
N GLY A 155 2.23 8.14 9.76
CA GLY A 155 0.90 8.74 9.82
C GLY A 155 0.40 8.95 11.25
N GLN A 156 0.64 7.98 12.14
CA GLN A 156 0.32 8.11 13.57
C GLN A 156 1.03 9.28 14.25
N GLN A 157 2.31 9.50 13.91
CA GLN A 157 3.05 10.63 14.45
C GLN A 157 2.56 11.96 13.87
N LEU A 158 2.17 11.96 12.59
CA LEU A 158 1.61 13.14 11.92
C LEU A 158 0.25 13.53 12.52
N GLU A 159 -0.62 12.57 12.82
CA GLU A 159 -1.92 12.80 13.49
C GLU A 159 -1.78 13.51 14.84
N GLU A 160 -0.66 13.34 15.55
CA GLU A 160 -0.40 14.00 16.83
C GLU A 160 -0.05 15.50 16.69
N ILE A 161 0.41 15.93 15.50
CA ILE A 161 1.03 17.26 15.31
C ILE A 161 0.47 18.07 14.13
N ALA A 162 -0.26 17.46 13.21
CA ALA A 162 -0.87 18.12 12.06
C ALA A 162 -2.39 18.25 12.24
N GLU A 163 -2.95 19.40 11.85
CA GLU A 163 -4.41 19.62 11.88
C GLU A 163 -5.15 18.94 10.71
N SER A 164 -4.45 18.70 9.60
CA SER A 164 -5.01 18.14 8.38
C SER A 164 -4.33 16.81 8.04
N PRO A 165 -5.07 15.76 7.64
CA PRO A 165 -4.48 14.52 7.14
C PRO A 165 -3.73 14.74 5.81
N TYR A 166 -4.03 15.82 5.09
CA TYR A 166 -3.34 16.23 3.86
C TYR A 166 -2.07 17.04 4.11
N ALA A 167 -1.61 17.17 5.35
CA ALA A 167 -0.28 17.71 5.62
C ALA A 167 0.84 16.82 5.05
N ALA A 168 0.53 15.55 4.76
CA ALA A 168 1.43 14.65 4.03
C ALA A 168 0.65 13.80 3.01
N LEU A 169 1.37 13.33 1.99
CA LEU A 169 0.96 12.27 1.09
C LEU A 169 1.92 11.09 1.21
N PHE A 170 1.34 9.90 1.36
CA PHE A 170 2.08 8.67 1.59
C PHE A 170 2.20 7.87 0.29
N PHE A 171 3.37 7.30 0.04
CA PHE A 171 3.65 6.53 -1.17
C PHE A 171 4.28 5.20 -0.78
N GLY A 172 3.50 4.12 -0.85
CA GLY A 172 3.98 2.77 -0.60
C GLY A 172 4.09 1.99 -1.89
N GLN A 173 5.28 1.51 -2.21
CA GLN A 173 5.51 0.60 -3.34
C GLN A 173 5.97 -0.76 -2.84
N ASP A 174 5.45 -1.84 -3.41
CA ASP A 174 5.93 -3.20 -3.15
C ASP A 174 5.84 -4.08 -4.40
N ILE A 175 6.76 -5.03 -4.52
CA ILE A 175 6.78 -6.00 -5.62
C ILE A 175 5.68 -7.06 -5.48
N ASP A 176 5.18 -7.30 -4.26
CA ASP A 176 4.03 -8.18 -4.04
C ASP A 176 2.73 -7.38 -4.11
N SER A 177 1.89 -7.70 -5.10
CA SER A 177 0.55 -7.09 -5.25
C SER A 177 -0.31 -7.16 -3.98
N ARG A 178 -0.15 -8.19 -3.14
CA ARG A 178 -0.88 -8.32 -1.87
C ARG A 178 -0.41 -7.28 -0.86
N CYS A 179 0.90 -7.03 -0.81
CA CYS A 179 1.50 -5.99 0.02
C CYS A 179 0.99 -4.60 -0.40
N ALA A 180 0.98 -4.29 -1.69
CA ALA A 180 0.41 -3.04 -2.20
C ALA A 180 -1.08 -2.90 -1.83
N LYS A 181 -1.90 -3.95 -2.00
CA LYS A 181 -3.31 -3.94 -1.58
C LYS A 181 -3.49 -3.76 -0.07
N MET A 182 -2.68 -4.42 0.75
CA MET A 182 -2.70 -4.24 2.22
C MET A 182 -2.32 -2.81 2.60
N THR A 183 -1.34 -2.21 1.93
CA THR A 183 -0.98 -0.79 2.10
C THR A 183 -2.17 0.11 1.82
N ALA A 184 -2.86 -0.12 0.69
CA ALA A 184 -4.05 0.66 0.35
C ALA A 184 -5.19 0.49 1.38
N ILE A 185 -5.43 -0.73 1.88
CA ILE A 185 -6.40 -1.01 2.94
C ILE A 185 -6.02 -0.26 4.22
N ASN A 186 -4.75 -0.33 4.62
CA ASN A 186 -4.25 0.38 5.81
C ASN A 186 -4.43 1.89 5.69
N PHE A 187 -4.12 2.47 4.52
CA PHE A 187 -4.35 3.89 4.25
C PHE A 187 -5.83 4.25 4.33
N ALA A 188 -6.70 3.44 3.74
CA ALA A 188 -8.14 3.70 3.73
C ALA A 188 -8.72 3.68 5.15
N ILE A 189 -8.40 2.65 5.95
CA ILE A 189 -8.87 2.50 7.34
C ILE A 189 -8.43 3.68 8.21
N ARG A 190 -7.21 4.19 7.99
CA ARG A 190 -6.59 5.23 8.81
C ARG A 190 -6.82 6.64 8.27
N GLY A 191 -7.41 6.77 7.09
CA GLY A 191 -7.57 8.08 6.45
C GLY A 191 -6.23 8.72 6.11
N LEU A 192 -5.24 7.92 5.66
CA LEU A 192 -3.96 8.42 5.17
C LEU A 192 -4.08 8.67 3.66
N PRO A 193 -3.99 9.93 3.18
CA PRO A 193 -4.05 10.22 1.76
C PRO A 193 -2.73 9.79 1.09
N GLY A 194 -2.82 9.08 -0.04
CA GLY A 194 -1.60 8.57 -0.66
C GLY A 194 -1.82 7.65 -1.84
N PHE A 195 -0.75 6.95 -2.22
CA PHE A 195 -0.76 5.95 -3.28
C PHE A 195 -0.15 4.65 -2.79
N ALA A 196 -0.82 3.54 -3.11
CA ALA A 196 -0.29 2.20 -2.99
C ALA A 196 0.05 1.67 -4.39
N ILE A 197 1.25 1.13 -4.56
CA ILE A 197 1.82 0.86 -5.87
C ILE A 197 2.34 -0.56 -5.89
N HIS A 198 1.89 -1.32 -6.88
CA HIS A 198 2.42 -2.65 -7.16
C HIS A 198 3.45 -2.54 -8.28
N GLY A 199 4.70 -2.87 -7.97
CA GLY A 199 5.78 -2.81 -8.95
C GLY A 199 7.15 -3.05 -8.33
N ASP A 200 8.10 -3.45 -9.17
CA ASP A 200 9.50 -3.60 -8.78
C ASP A 200 10.15 -2.21 -8.65
N SER A 201 10.47 -1.77 -7.44
CA SER A 201 11.03 -0.43 -7.19
C SER A 201 12.43 -0.22 -7.76
N LEU A 202 13.11 -1.29 -8.21
CA LEU A 202 14.36 -1.19 -8.96
C LEU A 202 14.12 -0.97 -10.46
N LYS A 203 12.86 -1.04 -10.91
CA LYS A 203 12.43 -0.78 -12.28
C LYS A 203 11.48 0.41 -12.29
N ALA A 204 11.63 1.30 -13.26
CA ALA A 204 10.66 2.38 -13.48
C ALA A 204 9.40 1.86 -14.23
N ASP A 205 8.86 0.71 -13.82
CA ASP A 205 7.75 0.01 -14.49
C ASP A 205 6.72 -0.49 -13.46
N PRO A 206 5.93 0.42 -12.87
CA PRO A 206 4.85 0.05 -11.97
C PRO A 206 3.76 -0.72 -12.74
N MET A 207 3.31 -1.83 -12.16
CA MET A 207 2.30 -2.71 -12.75
C MET A 207 0.87 -2.24 -12.47
N ALA A 208 0.64 -1.60 -11.33
CA ALA A 208 -0.64 -1.00 -10.95
C ALA A 208 -0.43 0.03 -9.84
N ALA A 209 -1.34 0.99 -9.72
CA ALA A 209 -1.38 1.94 -8.62
C ALA A 209 -2.81 2.24 -8.19
N TRP A 210 -2.96 2.54 -6.91
CA TRP A 210 -4.24 2.94 -6.32
C TRP A 210 -4.05 4.18 -5.49
N LYS A 211 -4.80 5.21 -5.83
CA LYS A 211 -4.94 6.41 -5.03
C LYS A 211 -5.89 6.13 -3.88
N VAL A 212 -5.48 6.51 -2.68
CA VAL A 212 -6.26 6.37 -1.46
C VAL A 212 -6.60 7.74 -0.89
N MET A 213 -7.89 7.98 -0.65
CA MET A 213 -8.39 9.24 -0.12
C MET A 213 -9.07 9.00 1.24
N PRO A 214 -8.83 9.87 2.23
CA PRO A 214 -9.56 9.85 3.49
C PRO A 214 -11.07 9.90 3.22
N SER A 215 -11.82 8.93 3.74
CA SER A 215 -13.28 8.88 3.64
C SER A 215 -13.88 8.61 5.00
N LYS A 216 -14.92 9.36 5.34
CA LYS A 216 -15.61 9.22 6.62
C LYS A 216 -16.32 7.88 6.68
N GLY A 217 -15.79 6.96 7.49
CA GLY A 217 -16.37 5.63 7.68
C GLY A 217 -16.28 4.73 6.44
N LEU A 218 -15.32 4.96 5.55
CA LEU A 218 -15.06 4.15 4.35
C LEU A 218 -16.20 4.18 3.31
N MET A 219 -17.01 5.24 3.31
CA MET A 219 -18.25 5.34 2.53
C MET A 219 -18.08 5.94 1.12
N ASP A 220 -16.90 6.32 0.66
CA ASP A 220 -16.73 7.06 -0.62
C ASP A 220 -15.85 6.36 -1.65
N ALA A 221 -15.77 5.02 -1.61
CA ALA A 221 -14.77 4.25 -2.37
C ALA A 221 -13.36 4.83 -2.13
N PRO A 222 -12.85 4.71 -0.90
CA PRO A 222 -11.60 5.37 -0.49
C PRO A 222 -10.39 4.94 -1.33
N ILE A 223 -10.48 3.84 -2.08
CA ILE A 223 -9.41 3.33 -2.94
C ILE A 223 -9.87 3.44 -4.39
N GLN A 224 -9.06 4.03 -5.27
CA GLN A 224 -9.35 4.17 -6.70
C GLN A 224 -8.12 3.80 -7.51
N GLU A 225 -8.27 2.90 -8.47
CA GLU A 225 -7.22 2.64 -9.45
C GLU A 225 -6.87 3.93 -10.21
N CYS A 226 -5.58 4.15 -10.42
CA CYS A 226 -5.08 5.34 -11.10
C CYS A 226 -3.86 5.00 -11.95
N GLU A 227 -3.50 5.92 -12.84
CA GLU A 227 -2.19 5.87 -13.47
C GLU A 227 -1.10 5.94 -12.39
N PRO A 228 -0.07 5.08 -12.48
CA PRO A 228 1.01 5.12 -11.52
C PRO A 228 1.66 6.50 -11.43
N PRO A 229 1.79 7.07 -10.23
CA PRO A 229 2.48 8.33 -10.06
C PRO A 229 3.93 8.19 -10.55
N GLN A 230 4.33 9.08 -11.45
CA GLN A 230 5.70 9.16 -11.94
C GLN A 230 6.52 9.92 -10.91
N PHE A 231 7.40 9.23 -10.20
CA PHE A 231 8.34 9.85 -9.25
C PHE A 231 9.70 10.14 -9.85
N LEU A 232 10.04 9.41 -10.92
CA LEU A 232 11.33 9.43 -11.57
C LEU A 232 11.09 9.77 -13.04
N SER A 233 11.16 11.05 -13.38
CA SER A 233 11.37 11.45 -14.76
C SER A 233 12.83 11.16 -15.07
N THR A 234 13.14 10.06 -15.75
CA THR A 234 14.47 9.94 -16.35
C THR A 234 14.54 10.95 -17.49
N SER A 235 15.07 12.13 -17.22
CA SER A 235 15.44 13.08 -18.26
C SER A 235 16.59 12.48 -19.08
N GLY A 236 16.26 11.96 -20.27
CA GLY A 236 17.24 11.71 -21.33
C GLY A 236 17.39 10.26 -21.79
N ASP A 237 16.45 9.80 -22.61
CA ASP A 237 16.75 8.86 -23.69
C ASP A 237 16.30 9.48 -25.03
N GLU A 238 16.77 10.70 -25.31
CA GLU A 238 16.97 11.07 -26.72
C GLU A 238 18.21 10.31 -27.19
N ALA A 239 17.98 9.17 -27.84
CA ALA A 239 19.02 8.46 -28.56
C ALA A 239 19.76 9.45 -29.49
N PRO A 240 21.07 9.73 -29.28
CA PRO A 240 21.78 10.59 -30.20
C PRO A 240 21.85 9.86 -31.54
N GLY A 241 21.42 10.59 -32.57
CA GLY A 241 21.40 10.14 -33.96
C GLY A 241 22.69 9.44 -34.39
N GLY A 242 22.52 8.49 -35.29
CA GLY A 242 23.53 7.51 -35.66
C GLY A 242 24.93 8.07 -35.95
N SER A 243 25.91 7.42 -35.33
CA SER A 243 27.24 7.26 -35.90
C SER A 243 27.68 5.83 -35.67
N SER A 244 28.07 5.15 -36.74
CA SER A 244 28.53 3.76 -36.78
C SER A 244 29.57 3.43 -35.69
N PRO A 245 29.65 2.17 -35.22
CA PRO A 245 30.59 1.79 -34.18
C PRO A 245 32.04 1.89 -34.70
N PRO A 246 33.01 2.35 -33.89
CA PRO A 246 34.40 2.31 -34.28
C PRO A 246 34.92 0.87 -34.26
N THR A 247 35.72 0.55 -35.28
CA THR A 247 36.40 -0.72 -35.49
C THR A 247 37.40 -0.99 -34.36
N ALA A 248 37.46 -2.24 -33.89
CA ALA A 248 38.38 -2.71 -32.87
C ALA A 248 39.86 -2.54 -33.29
N ALA A 249 40.67 -2.00 -32.38
CA ALA A 249 42.11 -2.15 -32.36
C ALA A 249 42.57 -2.37 -30.91
N ASP A 250 43.44 -3.37 -30.75
CA ASP A 250 44.03 -3.85 -29.49
C ASP A 250 44.73 -2.77 -28.65
N GLY A 251 44.59 -2.88 -27.32
CA GLY A 251 45.39 -2.14 -26.33
C GLY A 251 44.87 -2.33 -24.91
N ALA A 252 45.79 -2.61 -23.97
CA ALA A 252 45.55 -3.14 -22.63
C ALA A 252 45.09 -2.12 -21.56
N ASP A 253 44.50 -2.68 -20.49
CA ASP A 253 44.36 -2.20 -19.10
C ASP A 253 44.07 -0.70 -18.83
N GLU A 254 42.88 -0.43 -18.29
CA GLU A 254 42.69 0.33 -17.03
C GLU A 254 41.22 0.23 -16.59
N ALA A 255 40.99 -0.41 -15.44
CA ALA A 255 39.68 -0.46 -14.79
C ALA A 255 39.40 0.88 -14.09
N GLY A 256 38.83 1.83 -14.82
CA GLY A 256 38.25 3.05 -14.26
C GLY A 256 36.81 2.78 -13.80
N GLU A 257 36.56 2.91 -12.50
CA GLU A 257 35.22 3.00 -11.92
C GLU A 257 34.47 4.18 -12.56
N ARG A 258 33.56 3.87 -13.49
CA ARG A 258 32.56 4.84 -13.95
C ARG A 258 31.42 4.85 -12.95
N ASN A 259 31.53 5.73 -11.95
CA ASN A 259 30.35 6.18 -11.21
C ASN A 259 29.45 6.93 -12.20
N VAL A 260 28.43 6.24 -12.71
CA VAL A 260 27.32 6.91 -13.39
C VAL A 260 26.54 7.60 -12.30
N GLN A 261 26.73 8.91 -12.19
CA GLN A 261 25.86 9.75 -11.40
C GLN A 261 24.52 9.79 -12.13
N VAL A 262 23.55 9.02 -11.64
CA VAL A 262 22.17 9.13 -12.10
C VAL A 262 21.59 10.33 -11.37
N ASP A 263 21.56 11.47 -12.05
CA ASP A 263 20.80 12.62 -11.57
C ASP A 263 19.32 12.29 -11.74
N VAL A 264 18.65 12.08 -10.61
CA VAL A 264 17.19 11.92 -10.55
C VAL A 264 16.59 13.32 -10.47
N ASP A 265 16.16 13.85 -11.61
CA ASP A 265 15.32 15.05 -11.64
C ASP A 265 13.88 14.64 -11.32
N VAL A 266 13.39 15.08 -10.16
CA VAL A 266 11.97 15.01 -9.81
C VAL A 266 11.27 16.16 -10.55
N ASP A 267 10.42 15.83 -11.52
CA ASP A 267 9.66 16.84 -12.25
C ASP A 267 8.55 17.44 -11.37
N LEU A 268 8.77 18.69 -10.95
CA LEU A 268 7.88 19.46 -10.08
C LEU A 268 6.48 19.64 -10.68
N ASP A 269 6.36 19.72 -12.02
CA ASP A 269 5.06 19.89 -12.68
C ASP A 269 4.21 18.61 -12.57
N THR A 270 4.87 17.45 -12.60
CA THR A 270 4.23 16.14 -12.45
C THR A 270 3.75 15.90 -11.02
N GLN A 271 4.51 16.36 -10.01
CA GLN A 271 4.08 16.31 -8.61
C GLN A 271 2.87 17.22 -8.36
N GLN A 272 2.88 18.46 -8.86
CA GLN A 272 1.74 19.38 -8.71
C GLN A 272 0.44 18.83 -9.31
N ALA A 273 0.50 18.17 -10.47
CA ALA A 273 -0.68 17.53 -11.07
C ALA A 273 -1.21 16.35 -10.23
N GLN A 274 -0.33 15.57 -9.59
CA GLN A 274 -0.71 14.50 -8.68
C GLN A 274 -1.34 15.04 -7.39
N PHE A 275 -0.87 16.19 -6.90
CA PHE A 275 -1.40 16.86 -5.70
C PHE A 275 -2.76 17.48 -5.95
N ALA A 276 -2.97 18.15 -7.09
CA ALA A 276 -4.27 18.70 -7.50
C ALA A 276 -5.39 17.65 -7.47
N ALA A 277 -5.06 16.39 -7.79
CA ALA A 277 -6.04 15.31 -7.74
C ALA A 277 -6.63 15.11 -6.33
N PHE A 278 -5.90 15.41 -5.25
CA PHE A 278 -6.42 15.30 -3.87
C PHE A 278 -7.20 16.54 -3.42
N THR A 279 -7.08 17.67 -4.11
CA THR A 279 -7.70 18.95 -3.73
C THR A 279 -8.96 19.28 -4.54
N ASP A 280 -9.12 18.74 -5.76
CA ASP A 280 -10.28 18.98 -6.66
C ASP A 280 -11.65 18.49 -6.13
N GLY A 281 -11.68 17.68 -5.06
CA GLY A 281 -12.91 17.20 -4.42
C GLY A 281 -13.55 18.15 -3.40
N GLN A 282 -12.86 19.23 -3.01
CA GLN A 282 -13.32 20.12 -1.92
C GLN A 282 -14.36 21.17 -2.33
N GLY A 283 -14.76 21.25 -3.60
CA GLY A 283 -15.76 22.22 -4.07
C GLY A 283 -17.22 21.94 -3.70
N GLY A 284 -17.52 20.85 -2.98
CA GLY A 284 -18.89 20.35 -2.79
C GLY A 284 -19.37 20.15 -1.35
N ALA A 285 -18.53 20.35 -0.34
CA ALA A 285 -18.88 20.01 1.05
C ALA A 285 -18.57 21.17 2.01
N ASP A 286 -19.17 22.33 1.77
CA ASP A 286 -19.29 23.40 2.76
C ASP A 286 -20.76 23.53 3.20
N GLN A 287 -21.10 22.87 4.33
CA GLN A 287 -22.02 23.29 5.41
C GLN A 287 -22.39 22.16 6.39
#